data_AF-A0A507FCZ0-F1
#
_entry.id   AF-A0A507FCZ0-F1
#
_cell.length_a   1.000
_cell.length_b   1.000
_cell.length_c   1.000
_cell.angle_alpha   90.00
_cell.angle_beta   90.00
_cell.angle_gamma   90.00
#
_symmetry.space_group_name_H-M   'P 1'
#
loop_
_entity.id
_entity.type
_entity.pdbx_description
1 polymer ?
#
loop_
_entity_poly.entity_id
_entity_poly.type
_entity_poly.pdbx_seq_one_letter_code
_entity_poly.pdbx_strand_id
1 'polypeptide(L)'
;MPSFWNHVARTLESNQPLCNTNIACFLEPSPSSIEWVATLVRLGAAVNWRITDSDKDSEMVHEILSAGIITSMLDSVMGFGGDGVSANYILRESDTHDLNALELQVDKDGVSLESIRLIQQFEVLSKISWSLSEMPSNTPSHWCSDVLVSPEILEAALPMTENSKKTAMHGRKEISRALNGQSDKLVVIVGPCSIHDCDSALEYAKRLKKASTKYQDSLILIMRTYLEKPRTTVGWKGLVNDPYLNGSFNINQGLFTARKLLGDITDLGVPVAVELLDTLSPCYFNEYLSWGAIGARTTESQLHRELASGVPFPVGFKNGTTGTLSIAIDAIQTASHAHTFLGTNKSGSASVVRTKGNESCHVILRGGSAGPNYEQPFVTAAAKALKERDEIPRLMIDASHGNSRKNYRNQVVVVQNVAQQIREAKAGGGEQQQPIFGVMIESHLREGSQKIATGGNGCKALEYGVSVTDACVGWETTLEMLDVLAQAVLCRRLEKGAKV
;
A
#
# COMPACT_ATOMS: atom_id res chain seq x y z
N MET A 1 27.89 27.18 -5.36
CA MET A 1 26.90 26.08 -5.45
C MET A 1 27.50 24.67 -5.58
N PRO A 2 28.50 24.36 -6.43
CA PRO A 2 29.01 22.98 -6.59
C PRO A 2 29.69 22.38 -5.34
N SER A 3 30.35 23.23 -4.55
CA SER A 3 31.02 22.82 -3.29
C SER A 3 30.04 22.43 -2.18
N PHE A 4 28.85 23.07 -2.14
CA PHE A 4 27.78 22.75 -1.20
C PHE A 4 27.21 21.35 -1.47
N TRP A 5 26.88 21.06 -2.72
CA TRP A 5 26.34 19.76 -3.11
C TRP A 5 27.37 18.64 -2.93
N ASN A 6 28.67 18.91 -3.14
CA ASN A 6 29.72 17.96 -2.81
C ASN A 6 29.86 17.69 -1.31
N HIS A 7 29.55 18.67 -0.45
CA HIS A 7 29.58 18.48 1.00
C HIS A 7 28.36 17.69 1.48
N VAL A 8 27.15 18.06 1.02
CA VAL A 8 25.91 17.32 1.30
C VAL A 8 25.99 15.88 0.79
N ALA A 9 26.51 15.66 -0.43
CA ALA A 9 26.72 14.33 -0.99
C ALA A 9 27.70 13.50 -0.17
N ARG A 10 28.85 14.06 0.27
CA ARG A 10 29.82 13.35 1.12
C ARG A 10 29.26 13.00 2.50
N THR A 11 28.46 13.89 3.09
CA THR A 11 27.82 13.65 4.39
C THR A 11 26.77 12.55 4.27
N LEU A 12 25.98 12.53 3.18
CA LEU A 12 25.05 11.44 2.87
C LEU A 12 25.77 10.12 2.54
N GLU A 13 26.91 10.16 1.84
CA GLU A 13 27.77 8.99 1.55
C GLU A 13 28.43 8.40 2.81
N SER A 14 28.50 9.15 3.91
CA SER A 14 29.17 8.74 5.15
C SER A 14 28.30 7.86 6.08
N ASN A 15 27.05 7.56 5.72
CA ASN A 15 26.09 6.76 6.52
C ASN A 15 25.85 7.27 7.96
N GLN A 16 26.08 8.56 8.24
CA GLN A 16 25.73 9.18 9.51
C GLN A 16 24.24 9.58 9.53
N PRO A 17 23.50 9.39 10.64
CA PRO A 17 22.14 9.89 10.79
C PRO A 17 22.08 11.41 10.61
N LEU A 18 21.08 11.91 9.86
CA LEU A 18 20.90 13.37 9.70
C LEU A 18 20.46 14.07 11.00
N CYS A 19 19.88 13.33 11.96
CA CYS A 19 19.63 13.86 13.28
C CYS A 19 20.97 14.20 13.97
N ASN A 20 21.13 15.48 14.36
CA ASN A 20 22.36 16.08 14.93
C ASN A 20 23.51 16.35 13.95
N THR A 21 23.30 16.26 12.64
CA THR A 21 24.33 16.67 11.66
C THR A 21 24.26 18.18 11.43
N ASN A 22 25.31 18.91 11.85
CA ASN A 22 25.50 20.31 11.53
C ASN A 22 25.93 20.44 10.05
N ILE A 23 24.97 20.73 9.17
CA ILE A 23 25.27 21.10 7.79
C ILE A 23 25.54 22.61 7.78
N ALA A 24 26.81 22.96 7.99
CA ALA A 24 27.26 24.36 7.86
C ALA A 24 27.29 24.74 6.37
N CYS A 25 26.16 25.23 5.87
CA CYS A 25 26.06 25.71 4.50
C CYS A 25 25.86 27.22 4.44
N PHE A 26 26.90 27.93 4.01
CA PHE A 26 26.80 29.35 3.67
C PHE A 26 25.95 29.50 2.40
N LEU A 27 24.63 29.57 2.57
CA LEU A 27 23.68 29.84 1.50
C LEU A 27 23.44 31.36 1.42
N GLU A 28 23.59 31.93 0.23
CA GLU A 28 23.16 33.31 -0.02
C GLU A 28 21.63 33.37 -0.09
N PRO A 29 20.99 34.39 0.50
CA PRO A 29 19.54 34.51 0.49
C PRO A 29 18.97 34.64 -0.94
N SER A 30 18.13 33.68 -1.32
CA SER A 30 17.35 33.69 -2.56
C SER A 30 16.02 32.95 -2.37
N PRO A 31 14.98 33.25 -3.17
CA PRO A 31 13.73 32.50 -3.13
C PRO A 31 13.93 30.98 -3.27
N SER A 32 14.89 30.58 -4.10
CA SER A 32 15.29 29.18 -4.29
C SER A 32 15.91 28.54 -3.04
N SER A 33 16.69 29.26 -2.24
CA SER A 33 17.38 28.69 -1.07
C SER A 33 16.45 28.45 0.13
N ILE A 34 15.33 29.18 0.23
CA ILE A 34 14.40 29.11 1.36
C ILE A 34 13.72 27.74 1.44
N GLU A 35 13.29 27.23 0.29
CA GLU A 35 12.63 25.91 0.22
C GLU A 35 13.59 24.78 0.62
N TRP A 36 14.88 24.91 0.28
CA TRP A 36 15.91 23.96 0.68
C TRP A 36 16.21 24.02 2.17
N VAL A 37 16.35 25.22 2.74
CA VAL A 37 16.56 25.40 4.19
C VAL A 37 15.37 24.83 4.96
N ALA A 38 14.15 25.13 4.56
CA ALA A 38 12.94 24.59 5.17
C ALA A 38 12.88 23.05 5.08
N THR A 39 13.27 22.47 3.94
CA THR A 39 13.30 21.01 3.75
C THR A 39 14.37 20.35 4.61
N LEU A 40 15.60 20.89 4.65
CA LEU A 40 16.70 20.37 5.46
C LEU A 40 16.38 20.44 6.95
N VAL A 41 15.77 21.53 7.39
CA VAL A 41 15.31 21.71 8.78
C VAL A 41 14.18 20.72 9.11
N ARG A 42 13.22 20.49 8.21
CA ARG A 42 12.16 19.45 8.40
C ARG A 42 12.71 18.04 8.44
N LEU A 43 13.86 17.79 7.82
CA LEU A 43 14.60 16.52 7.88
C LEU A 43 15.53 16.42 9.10
N GLY A 44 15.52 17.40 10.00
CA GLY A 44 16.27 17.37 11.27
C GLY A 44 17.71 17.87 11.18
N ALA A 45 18.11 18.53 10.08
CA ALA A 45 19.44 19.11 9.92
C ALA A 45 19.54 20.51 10.55
N ALA A 46 20.67 20.79 11.21
CA ALA A 46 21.00 22.14 11.66
C ALA A 46 21.69 22.90 10.50
N VAL A 47 21.07 24.01 10.08
CA VAL A 47 21.51 24.83 8.95
C VAL A 47 22.05 26.16 9.49
N ASN A 48 23.23 26.61 9.03
CA ASN A 48 23.79 27.92 9.41
C ASN A 48 23.61 28.92 8.27
N TRP A 49 22.77 29.94 8.44
CA TRP A 49 22.46 30.90 7.39
C TRP A 49 23.16 32.24 7.63
N ARG A 50 23.75 32.84 6.58
CA ARG A 50 24.45 34.13 6.66
C ARG A 50 23.53 35.24 6.13
N ILE A 51 23.06 36.09 7.03
CA ILE A 51 22.25 37.27 6.72
C ILE A 51 23.16 38.50 6.78
N THR A 52 23.13 39.36 5.77
CA THR A 52 23.88 40.62 5.75
C THR A 52 22.99 41.79 6.17
N ASP A 53 23.58 42.94 6.49
CA ASP A 53 22.82 44.13 6.92
C ASP A 53 21.85 44.65 5.86
N SER A 54 22.12 44.42 4.57
CA SER A 54 21.22 44.78 3.47
C SER A 54 19.99 43.87 3.35
N ASP A 55 19.99 42.71 4.01
CA ASP A 55 18.91 41.71 3.89
C ASP A 55 17.84 41.88 4.99
N LYS A 56 18.14 42.67 6.04
CA LYS A 56 17.32 42.82 7.26
C LYS A 56 15.94 43.42 7.04
N ASP A 57 15.80 44.34 6.08
CA ASP A 57 14.55 45.01 5.74
C ASP A 57 13.85 44.40 4.52
N SER A 58 14.32 43.24 4.05
CA SER A 58 13.67 42.55 2.94
C SER A 58 12.35 41.92 3.40
N GLU A 59 11.30 42.08 2.58
CA GLU A 59 10.01 41.41 2.75
C GLU A 59 10.20 39.88 2.95
N MET A 60 11.24 39.34 2.32
CA MET A 60 11.70 37.97 2.40
C MET A 60 12.16 37.54 3.82
N VAL A 61 12.88 38.37 4.57
CA VAL A 61 13.28 38.04 5.96
C VAL A 61 12.07 38.10 6.89
N HIS A 62 11.13 39.01 6.62
CA HIS A 62 9.87 39.10 7.36
C HIS A 62 8.94 37.90 7.12
N GLU A 63 8.84 37.37 5.91
CA GLU A 63 8.08 36.15 5.59
C GLU A 63 8.61 34.90 6.30
N ILE A 64 9.92 34.83 6.52
CA ILE A 64 10.55 33.69 7.20
C ILE A 64 10.37 33.77 8.71
N LEU A 65 10.39 34.99 9.26
CA LEU A 65 10.06 35.26 10.66
C LEU A 65 8.59 34.94 10.96
N SER A 66 7.67 35.30 10.05
CA SER A 66 6.24 35.03 10.21
C SER A 66 5.87 33.55 10.01
N ALA A 67 6.65 32.80 9.22
CA ALA A 67 6.49 31.36 9.04
C ALA A 67 6.99 30.48 10.21
N GLY A 68 7.50 31.07 11.29
CA GLY A 68 7.94 30.34 12.50
C GLY A 68 9.24 29.55 12.35
N ILE A 69 10.04 29.84 11.31
CA ILE A 69 11.28 29.12 10.99
C ILE A 69 12.46 29.62 11.87
N ILE A 70 12.34 30.83 12.44
CA ILE A 70 13.33 31.48 13.31
C ILE A 70 12.71 31.66 14.70
N THR A 71 13.35 31.14 15.75
CA THR A 71 12.81 31.16 17.13
C THR A 71 13.50 32.13 18.10
N SER A 72 14.41 32.99 17.63
CA SER A 72 15.06 34.03 18.46
C SER A 72 14.69 35.44 18.02
N MET A 73 14.28 36.30 18.96
CA MET A 73 14.02 37.73 18.67
C MET A 73 15.29 38.42 18.15
N LEU A 74 15.13 39.20 17.07
CA LEU A 74 16.17 39.98 16.39
C LEU A 74 17.04 40.81 17.35
N ASP A 75 16.48 41.28 18.46
CA ASP A 75 17.14 42.11 19.47
C ASP A 75 18.20 41.38 20.32
N SER A 76 18.29 40.05 20.22
CA SER A 76 19.29 39.23 20.94
C SER A 76 20.59 39.02 20.16
N VAL A 77 20.70 39.55 18.94
CA VAL A 77 21.90 39.47 18.09
C VAL A 77 22.78 40.71 18.33
N MET A 78 23.78 40.62 19.21
CA MET A 78 24.75 41.71 19.41
C MET A 78 26.01 41.54 18.55
N GLY A 79 26.36 42.61 17.82
CA GLY A 79 27.68 42.80 17.18
C GLY A 79 27.60 43.17 15.70
N PHE A 80 27.42 44.46 15.38
CA PHE A 80 27.57 44.97 14.02
C PHE A 80 29.06 45.25 13.74
N GLY A 81 29.70 44.36 12.99
CA GLY A 81 31.08 44.54 12.56
C GLY A 81 31.56 43.44 11.62
N GLY A 82 31.52 43.73 10.31
CA GLY A 82 32.45 43.20 9.29
C GLY A 82 32.31 41.74 8.83
N ASP A 83 31.97 40.80 9.71
CA ASP A 83 31.95 39.38 9.37
C ASP A 83 30.61 38.75 9.77
N GLY A 84 29.98 38.02 8.84
CA GLY A 84 28.58 37.61 8.95
C GLY A 84 28.28 36.73 10.16
N VAL A 85 27.08 36.92 10.72
CA VAL A 85 26.58 36.19 11.89
C VAL A 85 26.24 34.74 11.51
N SER A 86 26.63 33.78 12.36
CA SER A 86 26.10 32.41 12.33
C SER A 86 25.00 32.27 13.38
N ALA A 87 23.80 31.90 12.94
CA ALA A 87 22.70 31.54 13.83
C ALA A 87 22.45 30.02 13.73
N ASN A 88 22.45 29.34 14.88
CA ASN A 88 22.08 27.94 14.98
C ASN A 88 20.55 27.84 15.13
N TYR A 89 19.88 27.15 14.21
CA TYR A 89 18.43 27.00 14.24
C TYR A 89 18.02 25.60 14.75
N ILE A 90 17.17 25.57 15.78
CA ILE A 90 16.51 24.38 16.32
C ILE A 90 15.03 24.75 16.49
N LEU A 91 14.13 24.09 15.77
CA LEU A 91 12.68 24.28 15.95
C LEU A 91 12.23 23.63 17.26
N ARG A 92 11.44 24.37 18.06
CA ARG A 92 10.71 23.84 19.22
C ARG A 92 9.21 23.78 18.90
N GLU A 93 8.54 22.78 19.46
CA GLU A 93 7.16 22.34 19.18
C GLU A 93 6.02 23.38 19.28
N SER A 94 6.26 24.64 19.69
CA SER A 94 5.18 25.56 20.10
C SER A 94 4.65 26.53 19.05
N ASP A 95 5.30 26.70 17.90
CA ASP A 95 5.07 27.90 17.05
C ASP A 95 4.48 27.55 15.68
N THR A 96 3.19 27.17 15.62
CA THR A 96 2.47 26.97 14.34
C THR A 96 1.07 27.55 14.38
N HIS A 97 0.88 28.83 14.02
CA HIS A 97 -0.45 29.37 13.70
C HIS A 97 -0.41 30.07 12.33
N ASP A 98 -1.09 29.44 11.37
CA ASP A 98 -1.59 29.93 10.08
C ASP A 98 -0.60 30.18 8.91
N LEU A 99 -0.70 29.37 7.84
CA LEU A 99 0.09 29.47 6.60
C LEU A 99 -0.74 29.26 5.30
N ASN A 100 -2.04 29.58 5.31
CA ASN A 100 -2.90 29.45 4.12
C ASN A 100 -2.99 30.74 3.28
N ALA A 101 -1.87 31.29 2.82
CA ALA A 101 -1.90 32.34 1.79
C ALA A 101 -0.54 32.50 1.08
N LEU A 102 -0.34 31.83 -0.06
CA LEU A 102 0.61 32.28 -1.10
C LEU A 102 0.36 31.49 -2.40
N GLU A 103 -0.29 32.13 -3.38
CA GLU A 103 -0.33 31.69 -4.79
C GLU A 103 0.88 32.27 -5.53
N LEU A 104 1.59 31.46 -6.32
CA LEU A 104 2.69 31.89 -7.19
C LEU A 104 2.44 31.45 -8.63
N GLN A 105 2.35 32.43 -9.54
CA GLN A 105 2.35 32.23 -10.99
C GLN A 105 3.78 32.03 -11.52
N VAL A 106 3.96 31.10 -12.45
CA VAL A 106 5.21 30.88 -13.19
C VAL A 106 4.88 30.80 -14.68
N ASP A 107 5.61 31.51 -15.54
CA ASP A 107 5.52 31.29 -16.98
C ASP A 107 6.89 31.32 -17.70
N LYS A 108 6.95 30.43 -18.70
CA LYS A 108 7.85 30.23 -19.85
C LYS A 108 9.24 29.57 -19.71
N ASP A 109 9.21 28.33 -20.21
CA ASP A 109 10.21 27.60 -20.99
C ASP A 109 11.43 26.99 -20.27
N GLY A 110 11.31 25.69 -19.98
CA GLY A 110 12.43 24.76 -19.85
C GLY A 110 12.57 24.11 -18.47
N VAL A 111 11.89 22.97 -18.28
CA VAL A 111 11.88 22.11 -17.07
C VAL A 111 11.27 22.78 -15.84
N SER A 112 10.08 22.34 -15.42
CA SER A 112 9.44 22.89 -14.23
C SER A 112 10.32 22.66 -12.98
N LEU A 113 10.35 23.66 -12.08
CA LEU A 113 10.92 23.54 -10.73
C LEU A 113 10.42 22.28 -10.00
N GLU A 114 9.21 21.85 -10.33
CA GLU A 114 8.58 20.63 -9.86
C GLU A 114 9.24 19.35 -10.38
N SER A 115 9.68 19.34 -11.65
CA SER A 115 10.47 18.24 -12.23
C SER A 115 11.86 18.14 -11.61
N ILE A 116 12.49 19.28 -11.28
CA ILE A 116 13.79 19.33 -10.59
C ILE A 116 13.63 18.91 -9.11
N ARG A 117 12.58 19.38 -8.42
CA ARG A 117 12.19 18.94 -7.07
C ARG A 117 11.96 17.42 -7.00
N LEU A 118 11.24 16.86 -7.95
CA LEU A 118 10.97 15.42 -8.04
C LEU A 118 12.24 14.60 -8.27
N ILE A 119 13.07 14.97 -9.24
CA ILE A 119 14.31 14.25 -9.56
C ILE A 119 15.30 14.28 -8.39
N GLN A 120 15.40 15.41 -7.68
CA GLN A 120 16.34 15.58 -6.56
C GLN A 120 15.83 14.99 -5.24
N GLN A 121 14.52 15.03 -4.95
CA GLN A 121 13.93 14.27 -3.84
C GLN A 121 14.10 12.76 -4.04
N PHE A 122 14.03 12.28 -5.29
CA PHE A 122 14.24 10.86 -5.62
C PHE A 122 15.66 10.38 -5.33
N GLU A 123 16.68 11.14 -5.75
CA GLU A 123 18.08 10.80 -5.46
C GLU A 123 18.43 10.95 -3.97
N VAL A 124 17.81 11.89 -3.27
CA VAL A 124 18.07 12.10 -1.84
C VAL A 124 17.38 11.03 -1.01
N LEU A 125 16.07 10.80 -1.18
CA LEU A 125 15.32 9.80 -0.40
C LEU A 125 15.82 8.37 -0.63
N SER A 126 16.29 8.04 -1.83
CA SER A 126 16.92 6.73 -2.12
C SER A 126 18.33 6.58 -1.55
N LYS A 127 18.98 7.68 -1.15
CA LYS A 127 20.29 7.72 -0.50
C LYS A 127 20.21 7.97 1.01
N ILE A 128 19.03 8.27 1.58
CA ILE A 128 18.85 8.38 3.02
C ILE A 128 18.91 6.98 3.64
N SER A 129 19.96 6.73 4.44
CA SER A 129 20.03 5.59 5.34
C SER A 129 19.09 5.84 6.52
N TRP A 130 17.92 5.20 6.51
CA TRP A 130 17.01 5.15 7.65
C TRP A 130 17.52 4.11 8.66
N SER A 131 18.40 4.50 9.57
CA SER A 131 18.80 3.65 10.70
C SER A 131 17.80 3.82 11.84
N LEU A 132 17.29 2.70 12.38
CA LEU A 132 16.53 2.73 13.63
C LEU A 132 17.42 3.20 14.78
N SER A 133 16.88 3.99 15.69
CA SER A 133 17.56 4.29 16.95
C SER A 133 17.64 3.02 17.81
N GLU A 134 18.81 2.75 18.41
CA GLU A 134 18.91 1.67 19.41
C GLU A 134 18.02 2.00 20.60
N MET A 135 17.30 0.99 21.12
CA MET A 135 16.53 1.13 22.36
C MET A 135 17.46 1.60 23.50
N PRO A 136 17.22 2.77 24.10
CA PRO A 136 18.04 3.23 25.21
C PRO A 136 17.96 2.20 26.35
N SER A 137 19.10 1.69 26.81
CA SER A 137 19.16 0.63 27.83
C SER A 137 18.66 1.06 29.22
N ASN A 138 18.24 2.33 29.40
CA ASN A 138 17.98 2.95 30.70
C ASN A 138 16.71 3.83 30.76
N THR A 139 15.77 3.70 29.82
CA THR A 139 14.48 4.41 29.88
C THR A 139 13.41 3.60 30.64
N PRO A 140 12.59 4.23 31.51
CA PRO A 140 11.44 3.57 32.15
C PRO A 140 10.35 3.15 31.15
N SER A 141 10.33 3.76 29.95
CA SER A 141 9.42 3.39 28.89
C SER A 141 9.87 2.09 28.23
N HIS A 142 8.95 1.15 28.08
CA HIS A 142 9.15 -0.09 27.31
C HIS A 142 9.09 0.13 25.78
N TRP A 143 9.23 1.37 25.30
CA TRP A 143 9.15 1.72 23.87
C TRP A 143 10.03 2.93 23.52
N CYS A 144 10.51 2.94 22.27
CA CYS A 144 11.14 4.06 21.57
C CYS A 144 10.40 4.31 20.24
N SER A 145 10.61 5.46 19.60
CA SER A 145 9.93 5.82 18.35
C SER A 145 10.87 6.52 17.38
N ASP A 146 10.86 6.08 16.14
CA ASP A 146 11.46 6.78 15.01
C ASP A 146 10.37 7.46 14.16
N VAL A 147 10.74 8.52 13.44
CA VAL A 147 9.81 9.28 12.60
C VAL A 147 9.52 8.52 11.30
N LEU A 148 8.24 8.41 10.95
CA LEU A 148 7.80 7.92 9.64
C LEU A 148 7.70 9.09 8.66
N VAL A 149 8.14 8.85 7.42
CA VAL A 149 7.89 9.78 6.30
C VAL A 149 6.37 9.98 6.14
N SER A 150 5.91 11.19 5.89
CA SER A 150 4.47 11.43 5.71
C SER A 150 3.96 10.87 4.37
N PRO A 151 2.67 10.46 4.28
CA PRO A 151 2.07 10.05 3.02
C PRO A 151 2.23 11.06 1.88
N GLU A 152 2.04 12.35 2.15
CA GLU A 152 2.19 13.42 1.14
C GLU A 152 3.61 13.50 0.55
N ILE A 153 4.66 13.25 1.35
CA ILE A 153 6.05 13.26 0.86
C ILE A 153 6.27 12.09 -0.10
N LEU A 154 5.77 10.89 0.25
CA LEU A 154 5.87 9.74 -0.65
C LEU A 154 4.98 9.89 -1.89
N GLU A 155 3.83 10.53 -1.78
CA GLU A 155 2.99 10.90 -2.92
C GLU A 155 3.70 11.84 -3.88
N ALA A 156 4.37 12.88 -3.36
CA ALA A 156 5.15 13.82 -4.16
C ALA A 156 6.38 13.17 -4.80
N ALA A 157 7.09 12.29 -4.08
CA ALA A 157 8.27 11.61 -4.58
C ALA A 157 7.96 10.52 -5.62
N LEU A 158 6.81 9.85 -5.48
CA LEU A 158 6.33 8.77 -6.35
C LEU A 158 4.91 9.09 -6.84
N PRO A 159 4.76 10.05 -7.76
CA PRO A 159 3.46 10.46 -8.26
C PRO A 159 2.85 9.34 -9.10
N MET A 160 1.54 9.18 -8.98
CA MET A 160 0.80 8.21 -9.77
C MET A 160 0.79 8.61 -11.25
N THR A 161 1.19 7.71 -12.14
CA THR A 161 1.08 7.98 -13.59
C THR A 161 -0.39 7.95 -14.03
N GLU A 162 -0.70 8.60 -15.16
CA GLU A 162 -2.04 8.53 -15.76
C GLU A 162 -2.44 7.09 -16.12
N ASN A 163 -1.48 6.24 -16.48
CA ASN A 163 -1.78 4.85 -16.79
C ASN A 163 -2.06 4.02 -15.52
N SER A 164 -1.28 4.22 -14.45
CA SER A 164 -1.58 3.65 -13.14
C SER A 164 -2.98 4.03 -12.67
N LYS A 165 -3.35 5.32 -12.79
CA LYS A 165 -4.68 5.83 -12.41
C LYS A 165 -5.80 5.16 -13.20
N LYS A 166 -5.67 5.08 -14.53
CA LYS A 166 -6.64 4.37 -15.39
C LYS A 166 -6.77 2.90 -15.01
N THR A 167 -5.66 2.24 -14.72
CA THR A 167 -5.61 0.83 -14.34
C THR A 167 -6.31 0.58 -13.01
N ALA A 168 -6.01 1.36 -11.98
CA ALA A 168 -6.65 1.25 -10.68
C ALA A 168 -8.16 1.51 -10.77
N MET A 169 -8.56 2.58 -11.45
CA MET A 169 -9.99 2.90 -11.64
C MET A 169 -10.73 1.83 -12.45
N HIS A 170 -10.10 1.29 -13.50
CA HIS A 170 -10.66 0.20 -14.29
C HIS A 170 -10.87 -1.06 -13.44
N GLY A 171 -9.86 -1.45 -12.65
CA GLY A 171 -9.96 -2.58 -11.73
C GLY A 171 -11.11 -2.44 -10.74
N ARG A 172 -11.22 -1.27 -10.07
CA ARG A 172 -12.33 -0.97 -9.15
C ARG A 172 -13.68 -1.13 -9.82
N LYS A 173 -13.85 -0.52 -11.01
CA LYS A 173 -15.09 -0.54 -11.76
C LYS A 173 -15.49 -1.95 -12.18
N GLU A 174 -14.56 -2.74 -12.72
CA GLU A 174 -14.87 -4.10 -13.20
C GLU A 174 -15.26 -5.02 -12.04
N ILE A 175 -14.58 -4.91 -10.89
CA ILE A 175 -14.94 -5.68 -9.70
C ILE A 175 -16.31 -5.26 -9.17
N SER A 176 -16.58 -3.96 -9.02
CA SER A 176 -17.90 -3.47 -8.59
C SER A 176 -19.01 -3.92 -9.55
N ARG A 177 -18.78 -3.92 -10.87
CA ARG A 177 -19.74 -4.44 -11.85
C ARG A 177 -20.00 -5.93 -11.65
N ALA A 178 -18.96 -6.74 -11.44
CA ALA A 178 -19.11 -8.17 -11.20
C ALA A 178 -19.85 -8.45 -9.88
N LEU A 179 -19.50 -7.74 -8.81
CA LEU A 179 -20.13 -7.83 -7.50
C LEU A 179 -21.63 -7.48 -7.57
N ASN A 180 -21.98 -6.43 -8.31
CA ASN A 180 -23.38 -6.00 -8.49
C ASN A 180 -24.13 -6.78 -9.59
N GLY A 181 -23.54 -7.83 -10.16
CA GLY A 181 -24.15 -8.64 -11.21
C GLY A 181 -24.33 -7.94 -12.57
N GLN A 182 -23.69 -6.78 -12.77
CA GLN A 182 -23.66 -6.02 -14.02
C GLN A 182 -22.61 -6.54 -15.01
N SER A 183 -21.69 -7.39 -14.53
CA SER A 183 -20.75 -8.17 -15.33
C SER A 183 -20.89 -9.63 -14.95
N ASP A 184 -20.82 -10.52 -15.93
CA ASP A 184 -20.84 -11.96 -15.70
C ASP A 184 -19.43 -12.55 -15.67
N LYS A 185 -18.38 -11.75 -15.92
CA LYS A 185 -16.98 -12.20 -15.80
C LYS A 185 -16.66 -12.59 -14.36
N LEU A 186 -15.74 -13.54 -14.20
CA LEU A 186 -15.26 -13.96 -12.88
C LEU A 186 -14.07 -13.10 -12.45
N VAL A 187 -14.13 -12.53 -11.23
CA VAL A 187 -12.98 -11.84 -10.64
C VAL A 187 -11.97 -12.86 -10.12
N VAL A 188 -10.70 -12.71 -10.49
CA VAL A 188 -9.63 -13.61 -10.05
C VAL A 188 -8.52 -12.81 -9.40
N ILE A 189 -8.40 -12.92 -8.08
CA ILE A 189 -7.30 -12.35 -7.30
C ILE A 189 -6.17 -13.38 -7.26
N VAL A 190 -5.10 -13.17 -8.02
CA VAL A 190 -4.08 -14.22 -8.24
C VAL A 190 -2.67 -13.66 -8.19
N GLY A 191 -1.79 -14.33 -7.45
CA GLY A 191 -0.40 -13.91 -7.28
C GLY A 191 0.24 -14.41 -5.99
N PRO A 192 1.46 -13.94 -5.68
CA PRO A 192 2.26 -14.42 -4.55
C PRO A 192 1.52 -14.34 -3.21
N CYS A 193 1.79 -15.29 -2.30
CA CYS A 193 1.28 -15.21 -0.94
C CYS A 193 1.66 -13.88 -0.26
N SER A 194 2.93 -13.47 -0.43
CA SER A 194 3.48 -12.18 -0.04
C SER A 194 4.66 -11.82 -0.96
N ILE A 195 4.84 -10.55 -1.27
CA ILE A 195 5.97 -10.08 -2.09
C ILE A 195 7.16 -9.77 -1.20
N HIS A 196 8.29 -10.42 -1.48
CA HIS A 196 9.57 -10.17 -0.82
C HIS A 196 10.66 -9.68 -1.78
N ASP A 197 10.47 -9.89 -3.08
CA ASP A 197 11.40 -9.51 -4.14
C ASP A 197 10.62 -8.77 -5.24
N CYS A 198 11.02 -7.52 -5.51
CA CYS A 198 10.33 -6.67 -6.47
C CYS A 198 10.55 -7.15 -7.92
N ASP A 199 11.70 -7.74 -8.22
CA ASP A 199 12.01 -8.16 -9.58
C ASP A 199 11.15 -9.35 -10.01
N SER A 200 11.04 -10.39 -9.16
CA SER A 200 10.12 -11.51 -9.43
C SER A 200 8.66 -11.10 -9.42
N ALA A 201 8.26 -10.11 -8.61
CA ALA A 201 6.92 -9.56 -8.64
C ALA A 201 6.63 -8.86 -9.99
N LEU A 202 7.56 -8.07 -10.51
CA LEU A 202 7.42 -7.41 -11.82
C LEU A 202 7.44 -8.41 -12.98
N GLU A 203 8.25 -9.47 -12.90
CA GLU A 203 8.19 -10.54 -13.90
C GLU A 203 6.82 -11.23 -13.87
N TYR A 204 6.32 -11.58 -12.68
CA TYR A 204 5.00 -12.16 -12.52
C TYR A 204 3.89 -11.25 -13.08
N ALA A 205 3.95 -9.93 -12.80
CA ALA A 205 3.02 -8.94 -13.33
C ALA A 205 3.02 -8.91 -14.87
N LYS A 206 4.20 -8.93 -15.50
CA LYS A 206 4.33 -8.98 -16.97
C LYS A 206 3.72 -10.27 -17.56
N ARG A 207 3.90 -11.40 -16.89
CA ARG A 207 3.27 -12.67 -17.30
C ARG A 207 1.74 -12.61 -17.13
N LEU A 208 1.26 -12.05 -16.02
CA LEU A 208 -0.16 -11.86 -15.74
C LEU A 208 -0.83 -10.88 -16.72
N LYS A 209 -0.12 -9.84 -17.17
CA LYS A 209 -0.60 -8.92 -18.21
C LYS A 209 -0.89 -9.64 -19.53
N LYS A 210 -0.03 -10.57 -19.94
CA LYS A 210 -0.27 -11.39 -21.14
C LYS A 210 -1.47 -12.31 -20.94
N ALA A 211 -1.59 -12.92 -19.77
CA ALA A 211 -2.74 -13.77 -19.42
C ALA A 211 -4.05 -12.98 -19.37
N SER A 212 -4.04 -11.74 -18.88
CA SER A 212 -5.25 -10.92 -18.79
C SER A 212 -5.80 -10.56 -20.16
N THR A 213 -4.95 -10.29 -21.15
CA THR A 213 -5.39 -10.15 -22.55
C THR A 213 -6.00 -11.44 -23.09
N LYS A 214 -5.38 -12.60 -22.83
CA LYS A 214 -5.90 -13.91 -23.29
C LYS A 214 -7.29 -14.21 -22.73
N TYR A 215 -7.52 -13.93 -21.45
CA TYR A 215 -8.76 -14.31 -20.74
C TYR A 215 -9.76 -13.15 -20.57
N GLN A 216 -9.53 -12.00 -21.20
CA GLN A 216 -10.28 -10.76 -20.96
C GLN A 216 -11.80 -10.90 -21.13
N ASP A 217 -12.25 -11.82 -21.98
CA ASP A 217 -13.68 -11.99 -22.23
C ASP A 217 -14.38 -12.68 -21.07
N SER A 218 -13.68 -13.51 -20.27
CA SER A 218 -14.26 -14.35 -19.23
C SER A 218 -13.81 -14.00 -17.82
N LEU A 219 -12.58 -13.49 -17.66
CA LEU A 219 -11.95 -13.23 -16.37
C LEU A 219 -11.55 -11.76 -16.20
N ILE A 220 -11.66 -11.26 -14.97
CA ILE A 220 -11.09 -9.99 -14.51
C ILE A 220 -9.91 -10.35 -13.62
N LEU A 221 -8.69 -10.31 -14.16
CA LEU A 221 -7.48 -10.68 -13.42
C LEU A 221 -6.93 -9.48 -12.64
N ILE A 222 -6.77 -9.66 -11.34
CA ILE A 222 -6.18 -8.69 -10.42
C ILE A 222 -4.97 -9.37 -9.77
N MET A 223 -3.81 -8.72 -9.82
CA MET A 223 -2.62 -9.26 -9.18
C MET A 223 -2.76 -9.17 -7.67
N ARG A 224 -2.56 -10.30 -6.99
CA ARG A 224 -2.34 -10.33 -5.55
C ARG A 224 -0.95 -9.77 -5.24
N THR A 225 -0.88 -8.61 -4.60
CA THR A 225 0.34 -7.84 -4.35
C THR A 225 0.54 -7.63 -2.84
N TYR A 226 0.40 -8.70 -2.04
CA TYR A 226 0.38 -8.58 -0.58
C TYR A 226 1.77 -8.20 -0.05
N LEU A 227 1.86 -7.04 0.58
CA LEU A 227 3.11 -6.45 1.06
C LEU A 227 3.49 -6.93 2.45
N GLU A 228 2.53 -7.47 3.19
CA GLU A 228 2.67 -7.87 4.59
C GLU A 228 2.02 -9.22 4.86
N LYS A 229 2.38 -9.83 5.99
CA LYS A 229 1.75 -11.09 6.43
C LYS A 229 1.49 -11.08 7.94
N PRO A 230 0.25 -11.34 8.40
CA PRO A 230 -0.05 -11.46 9.83
C PRO A 230 0.67 -12.67 10.44
N ARG A 231 1.56 -12.44 11.41
CA ARG A 231 2.25 -13.50 12.16
C ARG A 231 1.63 -13.67 13.55
N THR A 232 1.43 -14.94 13.97
CA THR A 232 1.00 -15.29 15.34
C THR A 232 2.16 -15.43 16.31
N THR A 233 3.37 -15.58 15.79
CA THR A 233 4.62 -15.75 16.53
C THR A 233 5.71 -14.94 15.82
N VAL A 234 6.99 -15.23 16.06
CA VAL A 234 8.12 -14.56 15.41
C VAL A 234 8.22 -14.97 13.93
N GLY A 235 8.49 -14.00 13.05
CA GLY A 235 8.82 -14.23 11.65
C GLY A 235 8.80 -12.94 10.82
N TRP A 236 9.24 -13.03 9.57
CA TRP A 236 9.24 -11.89 8.65
C TRP A 236 7.83 -11.31 8.48
N LYS A 237 7.71 -9.99 8.70
CA LYS A 237 6.45 -9.25 8.77
C LYS A 237 5.96 -8.74 7.41
N GLY A 238 6.86 -8.63 6.43
CA GLY A 238 6.52 -8.11 5.10
C GLY A 238 7.56 -7.16 4.55
N LEU A 239 7.39 -6.80 3.27
CA LEU A 239 8.23 -5.85 2.54
C LEU A 239 8.21 -4.46 3.15
N VAL A 240 7.04 -4.01 3.60
CA VAL A 240 6.90 -2.70 4.27
C VAL A 240 7.66 -2.69 5.58
N ASN A 241 7.57 -3.76 6.36
CA ASN A 241 8.22 -3.82 7.67
C ASN A 241 9.73 -4.08 7.57
N ASP A 242 10.18 -5.02 6.74
CA ASP A 242 11.57 -5.46 6.64
C ASP A 242 11.95 -5.73 5.16
N PRO A 243 12.22 -4.67 4.36
CA PRO A 243 12.41 -4.79 2.92
C PRO A 243 13.68 -5.56 2.52
N TYR A 244 14.65 -5.70 3.43
CA TYR A 244 15.93 -6.36 3.17
C TYR A 244 15.99 -7.80 3.68
N LEU A 245 14.90 -8.30 4.28
CA LEU A 245 14.80 -9.64 4.85
C LEU A 245 15.94 -9.97 5.85
N ASN A 246 16.42 -8.97 6.57
CA ASN A 246 17.57 -9.06 7.47
C ASN A 246 17.24 -8.63 8.91
N GLY A 247 15.97 -8.31 9.19
CA GLY A 247 15.53 -7.85 10.49
C GLY A 247 15.90 -6.41 10.81
N SER A 248 16.29 -5.58 9.83
CA SER A 248 16.63 -4.17 10.07
C SER A 248 15.41 -3.28 10.31
N PHE A 249 14.20 -3.80 10.05
CA PHE A 249 12.93 -3.11 10.16
C PHE A 249 12.89 -1.68 9.57
N ASN A 250 13.49 -1.49 8.38
CA ASN A 250 13.54 -0.18 7.74
C ASN A 250 12.19 0.15 7.06
N ILE A 251 11.24 0.65 7.86
CA ILE A 251 9.86 0.88 7.44
C ILE A 251 9.75 2.00 6.39
N ASN A 252 10.51 3.10 6.53
CA ASN A 252 10.48 4.18 5.53
C ASN A 252 10.93 3.69 4.15
N GLN A 253 12.00 2.89 4.08
CA GLN A 253 12.40 2.23 2.84
C GLN A 253 11.34 1.25 2.34
N GLY A 254 10.72 0.49 3.25
CA GLY A 254 9.68 -0.47 2.91
C GLY A 254 8.45 0.19 2.29
N LEU A 255 8.00 1.33 2.84
CA LEU A 255 6.90 2.15 2.29
C LEU A 255 7.24 2.69 0.90
N PHE A 256 8.45 3.25 0.72
CA PHE A 256 8.92 3.71 -0.59
C PHE A 256 8.94 2.56 -1.61
N THR A 257 9.52 1.42 -1.24
CA THR A 257 9.65 0.23 -2.10
C THR A 257 8.29 -0.32 -2.49
N ALA A 258 7.37 -0.44 -1.53
CA ALA A 258 6.00 -0.88 -1.75
C ALA A 258 5.24 0.06 -2.70
N ARG A 259 5.30 1.37 -2.45
CA ARG A 259 4.63 2.38 -3.28
C ARG A 259 5.16 2.36 -4.72
N LYS A 260 6.49 2.32 -4.89
CA LYS A 260 7.12 2.22 -6.21
C LYS A 260 6.68 0.95 -6.94
N LEU A 261 6.70 -0.20 -6.28
CA LEU A 261 6.29 -1.47 -6.88
C LEU A 261 4.82 -1.46 -7.33
N LEU A 262 3.91 -0.92 -6.50
CA LEU A 262 2.50 -0.77 -6.86
C LEU A 262 2.32 0.17 -8.06
N GLY A 263 3.08 1.27 -8.10
CA GLY A 263 3.17 2.16 -9.25
C GLY A 263 3.61 1.44 -10.51
N ASP A 264 4.75 0.75 -10.47
CA ASP A 264 5.31 0.01 -11.61
C ASP A 264 4.34 -1.07 -12.14
N ILE A 265 3.68 -1.84 -11.27
CA ILE A 265 2.73 -2.90 -11.68
C ILE A 265 1.47 -2.29 -12.32
N THR A 266 0.93 -1.23 -11.72
CA THR A 266 -0.27 -0.58 -12.27
C THR A 266 0.04 0.18 -13.57
N ASP A 267 1.25 0.71 -13.73
CA ASP A 267 1.72 1.33 -14.97
C ASP A 267 1.92 0.30 -16.10
N LEU A 268 2.13 -0.98 -15.79
CA LEU A 268 2.05 -2.08 -16.76
C LEU A 268 0.60 -2.40 -17.21
N GLY A 269 -0.40 -1.74 -16.63
CA GLY A 269 -1.80 -1.99 -16.91
C GLY A 269 -2.35 -3.23 -16.20
N VAL A 270 -1.79 -3.58 -15.04
CA VAL A 270 -2.25 -4.70 -14.18
C VAL A 270 -2.83 -4.15 -12.88
N PRO A 271 -4.14 -4.31 -12.63
CA PRO A 271 -4.75 -3.96 -11.35
C PRO A 271 -4.14 -4.76 -10.19
N VAL A 272 -4.04 -4.15 -9.01
CA VAL A 272 -3.44 -4.76 -7.81
C VAL A 272 -4.42 -4.88 -6.64
N ALA A 273 -4.23 -5.93 -5.85
CA ALA A 273 -4.99 -6.30 -4.66
C ALA A 273 -4.05 -6.49 -3.47
N VAL A 274 -4.39 -5.93 -2.31
CA VAL A 274 -3.61 -6.07 -1.07
C VAL A 274 -4.48 -6.53 0.10
N GLU A 275 -3.86 -7.04 1.16
CA GLU A 275 -4.52 -7.17 2.47
C GLU A 275 -4.24 -5.90 3.28
N LEU A 276 -5.29 -5.33 3.87
CA LEU A 276 -5.18 -4.18 4.77
C LEU A 276 -4.93 -4.73 6.17
N LEU A 277 -3.65 -4.86 6.53
CA LEU A 277 -3.22 -5.48 7.77
C LEU A 277 -3.17 -4.49 8.95
N ASP A 278 -2.88 -3.24 8.67
CA ASP A 278 -2.90 -2.14 9.63
C ASP A 278 -3.68 -0.93 9.07
N THR A 279 -3.87 0.09 9.91
CA THR A 279 -4.69 1.26 9.60
C THR A 279 -3.90 2.46 9.09
N LEU A 280 -2.56 2.38 8.98
CA LEU A 280 -1.68 3.46 8.56
C LEU A 280 -1.10 3.21 7.17
N SER A 281 -0.60 2.00 6.88
CA SER A 281 0.02 1.69 5.60
C SER A 281 -0.86 2.00 4.38
N PRO A 282 -2.20 1.82 4.41
CA PRO A 282 -3.03 2.15 3.25
C PRO A 282 -2.99 3.63 2.88
N CYS A 283 -2.73 4.55 3.82
CA CYS A 283 -2.61 5.99 3.51
C CYS A 283 -1.47 6.28 2.53
N TYR A 284 -0.49 5.38 2.39
CA TYR A 284 0.68 5.56 1.54
C TYR A 284 0.53 5.04 0.11
N PHE A 285 -0.51 4.28 -0.20
CA PHE A 285 -0.63 3.65 -1.52
C PHE A 285 -2.05 3.26 -1.94
N ASN A 286 -3.10 3.70 -1.21
CA ASN A 286 -4.49 3.31 -1.50
C ASN A 286 -4.96 3.70 -2.91
N GLU A 287 -4.36 4.71 -3.53
CA GLU A 287 -4.73 5.20 -4.85
C GLU A 287 -4.42 4.18 -5.95
N TYR A 288 -3.40 3.34 -5.76
CA TYR A 288 -3.02 2.27 -6.69
C TYR A 288 -3.92 1.05 -6.58
N LEU A 289 -4.58 0.87 -5.44
CA LEU A 289 -5.32 -0.35 -5.12
C LEU A 289 -6.64 -0.43 -5.90
N SER A 290 -6.91 -1.61 -6.45
CA SER A 290 -8.18 -1.92 -7.12
C SER A 290 -9.13 -2.72 -6.23
N TRP A 291 -8.60 -3.38 -5.20
CA TRP A 291 -9.32 -4.26 -4.28
C TRP A 291 -8.51 -4.46 -3.00
N GLY A 292 -9.21 -4.65 -1.87
CA GLY A 292 -8.57 -4.96 -0.59
C GLY A 292 -9.17 -6.20 0.09
N ALA A 293 -8.38 -6.86 0.94
CA ALA A 293 -8.87 -7.88 1.87
C ALA A 293 -8.72 -7.43 3.32
N ILE A 294 -9.68 -7.78 4.17
CA ILE A 294 -9.48 -7.87 5.62
C ILE A 294 -9.28 -9.34 5.98
N GLY A 295 -8.17 -9.61 6.66
CA GLY A 295 -7.76 -10.95 7.07
C GLY A 295 -8.69 -11.58 8.10
N ALA A 296 -8.72 -12.91 8.15
CA ALA A 296 -9.61 -13.68 9.03
C ALA A 296 -9.40 -13.43 10.55
N ARG A 297 -8.29 -12.80 10.94
CA ARG A 297 -7.98 -12.42 12.33
C ARG A 297 -8.34 -10.96 12.66
N THR A 298 -8.57 -10.15 11.64
CA THR A 298 -8.91 -8.73 11.77
C THR A 298 -10.33 -8.41 11.31
N THR A 299 -11.08 -9.38 10.76
CA THR A 299 -12.49 -9.21 10.40
C THR A 299 -13.38 -8.79 11.61
N GLU A 300 -13.06 -9.22 12.83
CA GLU A 300 -13.74 -8.79 14.07
C GLU A 300 -13.23 -7.45 14.62
N SER A 301 -12.13 -6.92 14.07
CA SER A 301 -11.54 -5.67 14.54
C SER A 301 -12.37 -4.48 14.07
N GLN A 302 -12.90 -3.71 15.02
CA GLN A 302 -13.61 -2.48 14.75
C GLN A 302 -12.78 -1.49 13.91
N LEU A 303 -11.49 -1.35 14.23
CA LEU A 303 -10.56 -0.48 13.50
C LEU A 303 -10.45 -0.83 12.01
N HIS A 304 -10.50 -2.12 11.67
CA HIS A 304 -10.43 -2.57 10.28
C HIS A 304 -11.75 -2.39 9.53
N ARG A 305 -12.89 -2.50 10.24
CA ARG A 305 -14.22 -2.21 9.68
C ARG A 305 -14.37 -0.72 9.38
N GLU A 306 -13.90 0.13 10.29
CA GLU A 306 -13.82 1.58 10.13
C GLU A 306 -12.90 1.97 8.96
N LEU A 307 -11.70 1.38 8.87
CA LEU A 307 -10.80 1.55 7.73
C LEU A 307 -11.50 1.16 6.41
N ALA A 308 -12.12 -0.01 6.35
CA ALA A 308 -12.79 -0.51 5.15
C ALA A 308 -13.95 0.38 4.69
N SER A 309 -14.60 1.10 5.61
CA SER A 309 -15.65 2.08 5.29
C SER A 309 -15.14 3.33 4.57
N GLY A 310 -13.83 3.60 4.62
CA GLY A 310 -13.21 4.81 4.07
C GLY A 310 -12.39 4.60 2.79
N VAL A 311 -12.09 3.37 2.41
CA VAL A 311 -11.26 3.10 1.22
C VAL A 311 -12.06 3.21 -0.09
N PRO A 312 -11.46 3.70 -1.19
CA PRO A 312 -12.18 3.99 -2.43
C PRO A 312 -12.34 2.77 -3.36
N PHE A 313 -12.26 1.54 -2.83
CA PHE A 313 -12.27 0.30 -3.60
C PHE A 313 -13.04 -0.81 -2.88
N PRO A 314 -13.48 -1.86 -3.60
CA PRO A 314 -14.15 -3.01 -2.99
C PRO A 314 -13.28 -3.74 -1.98
N VAL A 315 -13.88 -4.18 -0.87
CA VAL A 315 -13.18 -4.88 0.23
C VAL A 315 -13.79 -6.24 0.51
N GLY A 316 -12.97 -7.29 0.53
CA GLY A 316 -13.39 -8.63 0.90
C GLY A 316 -13.06 -8.96 2.36
N PHE A 317 -14.07 -9.34 3.15
CA PHE A 317 -13.89 -9.80 4.52
C PHE A 317 -13.81 -11.32 4.57
N LYS A 318 -12.70 -11.87 5.04
CA LYS A 318 -12.57 -13.33 5.25
C LYS A 318 -13.47 -13.81 6.38
N ASN A 319 -14.06 -15.00 6.22
CA ASN A 319 -14.70 -15.70 7.34
C ASN A 319 -13.68 -15.95 8.46
N GLY A 320 -14.18 -16.07 9.71
CA GLY A 320 -13.33 -16.28 10.88
C GLY A 320 -12.48 -17.54 10.79
N THR A 321 -11.37 -17.60 11.53
CA THR A 321 -10.40 -18.72 11.44
C THR A 321 -10.98 -20.10 11.74
N THR A 322 -12.08 -20.16 12.49
CA THR A 322 -12.86 -21.38 12.79
C THR A 322 -13.83 -21.79 11.69
N GLY A 323 -14.11 -20.92 10.72
CA GLY A 323 -15.14 -21.10 9.68
C GLY A 323 -16.37 -20.21 9.86
N THR A 324 -16.43 -19.41 10.94
CA THR A 324 -17.60 -18.58 11.28
C THR A 324 -17.85 -17.49 10.24
N LEU A 325 -19.03 -17.55 9.61
CA LEU A 325 -19.45 -16.62 8.56
C LEU A 325 -20.04 -15.31 9.11
N SER A 326 -20.80 -15.35 10.20
CA SER A 326 -21.51 -14.18 10.76
C SER A 326 -20.59 -12.99 11.00
N ILE A 327 -19.38 -13.25 11.50
CA ILE A 327 -18.31 -12.27 11.70
C ILE A 327 -18.02 -11.43 10.44
N ALA A 328 -17.99 -12.07 9.27
CA ALA A 328 -17.74 -11.38 8.01
C ALA A 328 -18.96 -10.59 7.53
N ILE A 329 -20.17 -11.11 7.76
CA ILE A 329 -21.42 -10.39 7.45
C ILE A 329 -21.55 -9.13 8.32
N ASP A 330 -21.30 -9.24 9.62
CA ASP A 330 -21.31 -8.10 10.55
C ASP A 330 -20.27 -7.06 10.15
N ALA A 331 -19.11 -7.49 9.64
CA ALA A 331 -18.07 -6.59 9.16
C ALA A 331 -18.48 -5.83 7.89
N ILE A 332 -19.17 -6.50 6.94
CA ILE A 332 -19.73 -5.86 5.74
C ILE A 332 -20.77 -4.81 6.13
N GLN A 333 -21.73 -5.18 6.99
CA GLN A 333 -22.75 -4.26 7.50
C GLN A 333 -22.13 -3.08 8.24
N THR A 334 -21.07 -3.31 9.03
CA THR A 334 -20.38 -2.21 9.72
C THR A 334 -19.71 -1.30 8.70
N ALA A 335 -18.96 -1.86 7.75
CA ALA A 335 -18.21 -1.09 6.77
C ALA A 335 -19.10 -0.32 5.78
N SER A 336 -20.35 -0.73 5.55
CA SER A 336 -21.30 -0.02 4.69
C SER A 336 -21.84 1.29 5.29
N HIS A 337 -21.61 1.55 6.57
CA HIS A 337 -22.06 2.76 7.27
C HIS A 337 -20.95 3.80 7.44
N ALA A 338 -21.33 5.06 7.67
CA ALA A 338 -20.42 6.13 8.02
C ALA A 338 -19.81 5.95 9.42
N HIS A 339 -18.51 6.23 9.56
CA HIS A 339 -17.79 6.17 10.84
C HIS A 339 -17.07 7.49 11.14
N THR A 340 -16.74 7.70 12.41
CA THR A 340 -15.83 8.74 12.88
C THR A 340 -14.86 8.13 13.87
N PHE A 341 -13.56 8.18 13.59
CA PHE A 341 -12.53 7.50 14.38
C PHE A 341 -11.18 8.24 14.37
N LEU A 342 -10.25 7.81 15.23
CA LEU A 342 -8.89 8.35 15.28
C LEU A 342 -8.03 7.69 14.21
N GLY A 343 -7.41 8.50 13.35
CA GLY A 343 -6.50 8.04 12.31
C GLY A 343 -5.40 9.05 12.03
N THR A 344 -4.84 9.03 10.82
CA THR A 344 -3.84 10.02 10.38
C THR A 344 -4.28 10.72 9.10
N ASN A 345 -3.86 11.96 8.92
CA ASN A 345 -4.03 12.70 7.66
C ASN A 345 -2.80 12.49 6.74
N LYS A 346 -2.80 13.13 5.58
CA LYS A 346 -1.70 13.04 4.60
C LYS A 346 -0.38 13.64 5.09
N SER A 347 -0.40 14.56 6.06
CA SER A 347 0.82 15.10 6.69
C SER A 347 1.38 14.17 7.76
N GLY A 348 0.77 13.00 8.00
CA GLY A 348 1.20 12.04 9.01
C GLY A 348 0.76 12.40 10.44
N SER A 349 -0.03 13.45 10.62
CA SER A 349 -0.52 13.90 11.92
C SER A 349 -1.75 13.11 12.35
N ALA A 350 -1.86 12.82 13.65
CA ALA A 350 -3.08 12.26 14.22
C ALA A 350 -4.29 13.16 13.90
N SER A 351 -5.42 12.57 13.54
CA SER A 351 -6.58 13.28 13.01
C SER A 351 -7.89 12.54 13.28
N VAL A 352 -9.00 13.28 13.31
CA VAL A 352 -10.35 12.72 13.32
C VAL A 352 -10.76 12.40 11.88
N VAL A 353 -10.84 11.11 11.55
CA VAL A 353 -11.22 10.62 10.22
C VAL A 353 -12.72 10.40 10.18
N ARG A 354 -13.37 10.81 9.08
CA ARG A 354 -14.80 10.59 8.81
C ARG A 354 -14.97 9.88 7.48
N THR A 355 -15.80 8.85 7.46
CA THR A 355 -16.05 8.03 6.26
C THR A 355 -17.53 8.06 5.89
N LYS A 356 -17.84 7.70 4.64
CA LYS A 356 -19.22 7.66 4.14
C LYS A 356 -19.85 6.26 4.18
N GLY A 357 -19.04 5.23 4.45
CA GLY A 357 -19.42 3.85 4.23
C GLY A 357 -18.95 3.31 2.88
N ASN A 358 -18.80 2.00 2.79
CA ASN A 358 -18.37 1.26 1.61
C ASN A 358 -19.35 0.13 1.30
N GLU A 359 -20.24 0.38 0.34
CA GLU A 359 -21.25 -0.58 -0.13
C GLU A 359 -20.65 -1.69 -1.02
N SER A 360 -19.37 -1.61 -1.39
CA SER A 360 -18.69 -2.61 -2.23
C SER A 360 -17.96 -3.68 -1.42
N CYS A 361 -18.45 -3.99 -0.23
CA CYS A 361 -17.90 -5.04 0.63
C CYS A 361 -18.52 -6.41 0.32
N HIS A 362 -17.77 -7.51 0.52
CA HIS A 362 -18.25 -8.87 0.26
C HIS A 362 -17.54 -9.91 1.13
N VAL A 363 -18.10 -11.12 1.19
CA VAL A 363 -17.52 -12.25 1.94
C VAL A 363 -16.46 -12.98 1.12
N ILE A 364 -15.38 -13.39 1.79
CA ILE A 364 -14.42 -14.38 1.29
C ILE A 364 -14.52 -15.68 2.09
N LEU A 365 -14.91 -16.78 1.44
CA LEU A 365 -14.89 -18.12 2.01
C LEU A 365 -13.49 -18.73 1.84
N ARG A 366 -12.80 -18.96 2.94
CA ARG A 366 -11.39 -19.43 2.97
C ARG A 366 -11.19 -20.77 3.68
N GLY A 367 -12.27 -21.40 4.14
CA GLY A 367 -12.28 -22.55 5.05
C GLY A 367 -12.11 -22.11 6.50
N GLY A 368 -11.91 -23.08 7.39
CA GLY A 368 -11.67 -22.86 8.81
C GLY A 368 -10.96 -24.05 9.46
N SER A 369 -10.84 -24.05 10.80
CA SER A 369 -10.43 -25.24 11.53
C SER A 369 -11.45 -26.39 11.39
N ALA A 370 -12.72 -26.07 11.11
CA ALA A 370 -13.77 -27.05 10.79
C ALA A 370 -13.59 -27.72 9.41
N GLY A 371 -12.67 -27.24 8.57
CA GLY A 371 -12.39 -27.78 7.24
C GLY A 371 -12.65 -26.78 6.10
N PRO A 372 -12.58 -27.25 4.84
CA PRO A 372 -12.91 -26.44 3.67
C PRO A 372 -14.38 -26.03 3.63
N ASN A 373 -14.68 -24.89 2.98
CA ASN A 373 -16.03 -24.36 2.81
C ASN A 373 -16.29 -23.83 1.38
N TYR A 374 -15.63 -24.41 0.37
CA TYR A 374 -15.79 -24.01 -1.04
C TYR A 374 -16.88 -24.79 -1.79
N GLU A 375 -17.33 -25.92 -1.26
CA GLU A 375 -18.31 -26.79 -1.93
C GLU A 375 -19.72 -26.19 -1.93
N GLN A 376 -20.55 -26.62 -2.87
CA GLN A 376 -21.87 -26.05 -3.14
C GLN A 376 -22.80 -25.91 -1.92
N PRO A 377 -22.86 -26.85 -0.95
CA PRO A 377 -23.67 -26.66 0.25
C PRO A 377 -23.25 -25.45 1.08
N PHE A 378 -21.94 -25.20 1.23
CA PHE A 378 -21.41 -24.06 1.97
C PHE A 378 -21.65 -22.74 1.24
N VAL A 379 -21.44 -22.73 -0.08
CA VAL A 379 -21.71 -21.57 -0.94
C VAL A 379 -23.19 -21.19 -0.88
N THR A 380 -24.09 -22.17 -0.96
CA THR A 380 -25.54 -21.96 -0.90
C THR A 380 -25.97 -21.42 0.48
N ALA A 381 -25.45 -22.02 1.55
CA ALA A 381 -25.73 -21.57 2.91
C ALA A 381 -25.22 -20.13 3.14
N ALA A 382 -24.03 -19.80 2.65
CA ALA A 382 -23.47 -18.46 2.77
C ALA A 382 -24.27 -17.41 1.98
N ALA A 383 -24.66 -17.73 0.75
CA ALA A 383 -25.51 -16.86 -0.07
C ALA A 383 -26.87 -16.60 0.60
N LYS A 384 -27.47 -17.65 1.19
CA LYS A 384 -28.72 -17.53 1.95
C LYS A 384 -28.55 -16.62 3.17
N ALA A 385 -27.50 -16.81 3.96
CA ALA A 385 -27.23 -15.99 5.15
C ALA A 385 -27.00 -14.50 4.82
N LEU A 386 -26.36 -14.20 3.68
CA LEU A 386 -26.23 -12.83 3.18
C LEU A 386 -27.60 -12.24 2.83
N LYS A 387 -28.43 -12.99 2.10
CA LYS A 387 -29.78 -12.55 1.72
C LYS A 387 -30.67 -12.30 2.94
N GLU A 388 -30.58 -13.13 3.98
CA GLU A 388 -31.31 -12.96 5.24
C GLU A 388 -30.88 -11.72 6.04
N ARG A 389 -29.76 -11.11 5.68
CA ARG A 389 -29.17 -9.92 6.31
C ARG A 389 -29.22 -8.68 5.40
N ASP A 390 -30.02 -8.74 4.33
CA ASP A 390 -30.18 -7.72 3.30
C ASP A 390 -28.88 -7.34 2.57
N GLU A 391 -27.90 -8.25 2.54
CA GLU A 391 -26.63 -8.09 1.86
C GLU A 391 -26.64 -8.71 0.46
N ILE A 392 -25.75 -8.22 -0.41
CA ILE A 392 -25.56 -8.78 -1.76
C ILE A 392 -25.09 -10.25 -1.62
N PRO A 393 -25.84 -11.26 -2.14
CA PRO A 393 -25.53 -12.67 -1.96
C PRO A 393 -24.42 -13.15 -2.92
N ARG A 394 -23.29 -12.43 -2.93
CA ARG A 394 -22.13 -12.67 -3.78
C ARG A 394 -20.89 -12.86 -2.93
N LEU A 395 -20.18 -13.96 -3.18
CA LEU A 395 -19.03 -14.40 -2.40
C LEU A 395 -17.81 -14.66 -3.28
N MET A 396 -16.64 -14.45 -2.70
CA MET A 396 -15.35 -14.86 -3.24
C MET A 396 -14.89 -16.15 -2.56
N ILE A 397 -14.31 -17.08 -3.31
CA ILE A 397 -13.73 -18.32 -2.77
C ILE A 397 -12.21 -18.22 -2.75
N ASP A 398 -11.57 -18.32 -1.59
CA ASP A 398 -10.11 -18.45 -1.47
C ASP A 398 -9.74 -19.94 -1.65
N ALA A 399 -9.04 -20.27 -2.73
CA ALA A 399 -8.64 -21.63 -3.05
C ALA A 399 -7.51 -22.16 -2.16
N SER A 400 -6.78 -21.27 -1.48
CA SER A 400 -5.64 -21.59 -0.62
C SER A 400 -6.07 -21.84 0.83
N HIS A 401 -5.18 -21.57 1.80
CA HIS A 401 -5.41 -21.62 3.24
C HIS A 401 -6.14 -22.91 3.67
N GLY A 402 -7.18 -22.84 4.50
CA GLY A 402 -7.87 -24.05 4.94
C GLY A 402 -8.74 -24.72 3.88
N ASN A 403 -9.11 -24.02 2.80
CA ASN A 403 -9.75 -24.67 1.65
C ASN A 403 -8.81 -25.65 0.94
N SER A 404 -7.52 -25.27 0.82
CA SER A 404 -6.47 -26.17 0.34
C SER A 404 -5.98 -27.18 1.39
N ARG A 405 -6.49 -27.14 2.63
CA ARG A 405 -5.95 -27.85 3.79
C ARG A 405 -4.45 -27.57 4.01
N LYS A 406 -4.03 -26.33 3.72
CA LYS A 406 -2.62 -25.87 3.73
C LYS A 406 -1.69 -26.67 2.81
N ASN A 407 -2.23 -27.31 1.77
CA ASN A 407 -1.45 -27.96 0.72
C ASN A 407 -1.74 -27.24 -0.60
N TYR A 408 -0.78 -26.47 -1.09
CA TYR A 408 -0.94 -25.62 -2.28
C TYR A 408 -1.38 -26.40 -3.52
N ARG A 409 -1.07 -27.69 -3.63
CA ARG A 409 -1.49 -28.55 -4.76
C ARG A 409 -3.01 -28.78 -4.77
N ASN A 410 -3.67 -28.69 -3.62
CA ASN A 410 -5.12 -28.81 -3.53
C ASN A 410 -5.86 -27.58 -4.07
N GLN A 411 -5.18 -26.45 -4.33
CA GLN A 411 -5.82 -25.29 -4.97
C GLN A 411 -6.46 -25.67 -6.31
N VAL A 412 -5.84 -26.60 -7.07
CA VAL A 412 -6.39 -27.13 -8.32
C VAL A 412 -7.74 -27.82 -8.11
N VAL A 413 -7.86 -28.61 -7.04
CA VAL A 413 -9.12 -29.30 -6.69
C VAL A 413 -10.21 -28.30 -6.32
N VAL A 414 -9.85 -27.27 -5.54
CA VAL A 414 -10.79 -26.20 -5.18
C VAL A 414 -11.26 -25.44 -6.43
N VAL A 415 -10.33 -25.07 -7.32
CA VAL A 415 -10.63 -24.38 -8.58
C VAL A 415 -11.52 -25.22 -9.49
N GLN A 416 -11.26 -26.53 -9.61
CA GLN A 416 -12.10 -27.43 -10.40
C GLN A 416 -13.53 -27.50 -9.85
N ASN A 417 -13.69 -27.56 -8.52
CA ASN A 417 -15.00 -27.56 -7.87
C ASN A 417 -15.75 -26.23 -8.10
N VAL A 418 -15.07 -25.09 -7.92
CA VAL A 418 -15.63 -23.76 -8.20
C VAL A 418 -16.03 -23.63 -9.67
N ALA A 419 -15.19 -24.10 -10.59
CA ALA A 419 -15.48 -24.10 -12.01
C ALA A 419 -16.72 -24.95 -12.35
N GLN A 420 -16.90 -26.11 -11.70
CA GLN A 420 -18.10 -26.92 -11.87
C GLN A 420 -19.36 -26.18 -11.40
N GLN A 421 -19.32 -25.55 -10.23
CA GLN A 421 -20.43 -24.74 -9.73
C GLN A 421 -20.75 -23.55 -10.65
N ILE A 422 -19.74 -22.95 -11.30
CA ILE A 422 -19.93 -21.89 -12.31
C ILE A 422 -20.62 -22.42 -13.57
N ARG A 423 -20.24 -23.62 -14.04
CA ARG A 423 -20.91 -24.24 -15.19
C ARG A 423 -22.37 -24.56 -14.91
N GLU A 424 -22.67 -25.14 -13.74
CA GLU A 424 -24.01 -25.58 -13.37
C GLU A 424 -24.95 -24.43 -12.97
N ALA A 425 -24.42 -23.23 -12.74
CA ALA A 425 -25.22 -22.09 -12.36
C ALA A 425 -26.15 -21.67 -13.51
N LYS A 426 -27.46 -21.74 -13.27
CA LYS A 426 -28.49 -21.42 -14.27
C LYS A 426 -28.27 -20.03 -14.87
N ALA A 427 -28.20 -19.99 -16.20
CA ALA A 427 -28.17 -18.74 -16.94
C ALA A 427 -29.60 -18.17 -17.13
N GLY A 428 -29.99 -17.16 -16.33
CA GLY A 428 -31.20 -16.35 -16.60
C GLY A 428 -31.99 -15.90 -15.37
N GLY A 429 -32.16 -14.57 -15.26
CA GLY A 429 -33.14 -13.78 -14.50
C GLY A 429 -34.03 -14.43 -13.43
N GLY A 430 -33.72 -14.15 -12.16
CA GLY A 430 -34.49 -14.48 -10.96
C GLY A 430 -33.57 -14.61 -9.74
N GLU A 431 -34.12 -14.72 -8.53
CA GLU A 431 -33.42 -14.72 -7.23
C GLU A 431 -32.25 -15.72 -7.05
N GLN A 432 -31.97 -16.58 -8.04
CA GLN A 432 -30.87 -17.55 -8.04
C GLN A 432 -29.75 -17.08 -8.98
N GLN A 433 -29.13 -15.95 -8.63
CA GLN A 433 -27.86 -15.54 -9.25
C GLN A 433 -26.73 -16.47 -8.80
N GLN A 434 -25.74 -16.70 -9.67
CA GLN A 434 -24.52 -17.43 -9.30
C GLN A 434 -23.84 -16.75 -8.10
N PRO A 435 -23.78 -17.37 -6.90
CA PRO A 435 -23.24 -16.68 -5.73
C PRO A 435 -21.74 -16.39 -5.87
N ILE A 436 -21.00 -17.22 -6.60
CA ILE A 436 -19.56 -17.05 -6.79
C ILE A 436 -19.31 -15.97 -7.84
N PHE A 437 -18.86 -14.78 -7.41
CA PHE A 437 -18.43 -13.71 -8.31
C PHE A 437 -16.90 -13.65 -8.49
N GLY A 438 -16.15 -14.30 -7.60
CA GLY A 438 -14.70 -14.35 -7.72
C GLY A 438 -14.01 -15.48 -6.97
N VAL A 439 -12.72 -15.63 -7.24
CA VAL A 439 -11.83 -16.62 -6.63
C VAL A 439 -10.48 -15.98 -6.30
N MET A 440 -9.84 -16.44 -5.22
CA MET A 440 -8.49 -16.05 -4.84
C MET A 440 -7.55 -17.25 -4.93
N ILE A 441 -6.36 -17.05 -5.51
CA ILE A 441 -5.36 -18.09 -5.77
C ILE A 441 -3.99 -17.58 -5.31
N GLU A 442 -3.26 -18.41 -4.58
CA GLU A 442 -1.85 -18.14 -4.23
C GLU A 442 -0.91 -18.86 -5.19
N SER A 443 -0.25 -18.07 -6.04
CA SER A 443 0.59 -18.53 -7.14
C SER A 443 1.87 -17.71 -7.24
N HIS A 444 2.94 -18.31 -7.74
CA HIS A 444 4.21 -17.62 -7.98
C HIS A 444 4.81 -18.08 -9.31
N LEU A 445 5.97 -17.51 -9.68
CA LEU A 445 6.76 -17.99 -10.82
C LEU A 445 7.13 -19.47 -10.68
N ARG A 446 7.48 -19.92 -9.46
CA ARG A 446 7.81 -21.31 -9.12
C ARG A 446 6.95 -21.79 -7.95
N GLU A 447 6.69 -23.10 -7.90
CA GLU A 447 5.85 -23.69 -6.86
C GLU A 447 6.54 -23.83 -5.50
N GLY A 448 5.76 -24.07 -4.45
CA GLY A 448 6.24 -24.33 -3.10
C GLY A 448 6.51 -23.06 -2.29
N SER A 449 7.30 -23.23 -1.23
CA SER A 449 7.85 -22.14 -0.42
C SER A 449 9.22 -22.51 0.14
N GLN A 450 9.94 -21.48 0.58
CA GLN A 450 11.27 -21.58 1.18
C GLN A 450 11.32 -20.78 2.50
N LYS A 451 12.31 -21.07 3.34
CA LYS A 451 12.55 -20.33 4.59
C LYS A 451 13.63 -19.29 4.39
N ILE A 452 13.45 -18.14 5.03
CA ILE A 452 14.51 -17.13 5.16
C ILE A 452 15.54 -17.69 6.16
N ALA A 453 16.80 -17.80 5.74
CA ALA A 453 17.87 -18.29 6.60
C ALA A 453 18.14 -17.30 7.74
N THR A 454 18.21 -17.79 8.98
CA THR A 454 18.55 -16.97 10.15
C THR A 454 20.07 -16.87 10.29
N GLY A 455 20.64 -15.65 10.33
CA GLY A 455 22.00 -15.42 10.85
C GLY A 455 23.11 -14.99 9.87
N GLY A 456 22.83 -14.56 8.63
CA GLY A 456 23.86 -13.94 7.79
C GLY A 456 23.50 -13.73 6.32
N ASN A 457 23.76 -12.53 5.80
CA ASN A 457 23.73 -12.08 4.40
C ASN A 457 22.39 -11.98 3.62
N GLY A 458 21.25 -11.86 4.30
CA GLY A 458 19.97 -11.45 3.66
C GLY A 458 19.59 -12.27 2.42
N CYS A 459 19.00 -11.62 1.41
CA CYS A 459 18.43 -12.20 0.18
C CYS A 459 19.35 -13.12 -0.65
N LYS A 460 20.67 -13.19 -0.40
CA LYS A 460 21.66 -13.79 -1.32
C LYS A 460 21.55 -15.31 -1.54
N ALA A 461 20.66 -16.00 -0.85
CA ALA A 461 20.47 -17.46 -0.97
C ALA A 461 19.03 -17.90 -1.27
N LEU A 462 18.10 -16.97 -1.53
CA LEU A 462 16.71 -17.33 -1.83
C LEU A 462 16.56 -17.76 -3.29
N GLU A 463 15.82 -18.84 -3.52
CA GLU A 463 15.46 -19.27 -4.86
C GLU A 463 14.55 -18.22 -5.51
N TYR A 464 14.94 -17.77 -6.70
CA TYR A 464 14.20 -16.75 -7.44
C TYR A 464 12.77 -17.22 -7.74
N GLY A 465 11.79 -16.37 -7.41
CA GLY A 465 10.40 -16.63 -7.75
C GLY A 465 9.72 -17.74 -6.93
N VAL A 466 10.24 -18.09 -5.76
CA VAL A 466 9.64 -19.02 -4.79
C VAL A 466 9.22 -18.26 -3.53
N SER A 467 7.99 -18.47 -3.05
CA SER A 467 7.44 -17.78 -1.87
C SER A 467 8.27 -18.01 -0.60
N VAL A 468 8.45 -16.96 0.23
CA VAL A 468 9.06 -17.06 1.57
C VAL A 468 8.05 -17.22 2.72
N THR A 469 6.76 -17.32 2.38
CA THR A 469 5.65 -17.48 3.33
C THR A 469 4.86 -18.74 3.02
N ASP A 470 3.57 -18.66 2.72
CA ASP A 470 2.77 -19.84 2.38
C ASP A 470 3.17 -20.37 0.99
N ALA A 471 3.10 -21.69 0.83
CA ALA A 471 3.44 -22.34 -0.43
C ALA A 471 2.45 -21.98 -1.54
N CYS A 472 2.98 -21.69 -2.73
CA CYS A 472 2.21 -21.27 -3.89
C CYS A 472 2.22 -22.37 -4.98
N VAL A 473 1.24 -22.36 -5.89
CA VAL A 473 1.39 -23.09 -7.15
C VAL A 473 2.37 -22.37 -8.08
N GLY A 474 2.97 -23.10 -9.03
CA GLY A 474 3.82 -22.53 -10.08
C GLY A 474 3.04 -21.83 -11.18
N TRP A 475 3.76 -21.16 -12.09
CA TRP A 475 3.14 -20.39 -13.16
C TRP A 475 2.36 -21.25 -14.16
N GLU A 476 2.86 -22.43 -14.49
CA GLU A 476 2.22 -23.37 -15.43
C GLU A 476 0.87 -23.84 -14.88
N THR A 477 0.82 -24.29 -13.63
CA THR A 477 -0.42 -24.64 -12.93
C THR A 477 -1.36 -23.45 -12.78
N THR A 478 -0.81 -22.22 -12.65
CA THR A 478 -1.62 -21.00 -12.64
C THR A 478 -2.37 -20.84 -13.95
N LEU A 479 -1.70 -21.03 -15.10
CA LEU A 479 -2.35 -20.94 -16.42
C LEU A 479 -3.43 -22.01 -16.60
N GLU A 480 -3.20 -23.24 -16.13
CA GLU A 480 -4.19 -24.32 -16.15
C GLU A 480 -5.44 -23.97 -15.36
N MET A 481 -5.27 -23.47 -14.12
CA MET A 481 -6.40 -23.04 -13.29
C MET A 481 -7.16 -21.86 -13.90
N LEU A 482 -6.47 -20.89 -14.49
CA LEU A 482 -7.11 -19.79 -15.21
C LEU A 482 -7.90 -20.28 -16.42
N ASP A 483 -7.37 -21.24 -17.18
CA ASP A 483 -8.08 -21.81 -18.34
C ASP A 483 -9.35 -22.53 -17.90
N VAL A 484 -9.28 -23.36 -16.85
CA VAL A 484 -10.45 -24.06 -16.28
C VAL A 484 -11.55 -23.08 -15.86
N LEU A 485 -11.19 -21.98 -15.20
CA LEU A 485 -12.14 -20.94 -14.78
C LEU A 485 -12.73 -20.17 -15.98
N ALA A 486 -11.88 -19.81 -16.94
CA ALA A 486 -12.30 -19.12 -18.16
C ALA A 486 -13.32 -19.96 -18.95
N GLN A 487 -13.02 -21.24 -19.15
CA GLN A 487 -13.93 -22.18 -19.82
C GLN A 487 -15.24 -22.34 -19.05
N ALA A 488 -15.23 -22.38 -17.71
CA ALA A 488 -16.46 -22.46 -16.92
C ALA A 488 -17.39 -21.26 -17.15
N VAL A 489 -16.83 -20.04 -17.20
CA VAL A 489 -17.60 -18.83 -17.50
C VAL A 489 -18.17 -18.87 -18.92
N LEU A 490 -17.38 -19.31 -19.90
CA LEU A 490 -17.82 -19.43 -21.29
C LEU A 490 -18.93 -20.48 -21.47
N CYS A 491 -18.79 -21.65 -20.86
CA CYS A 491 -19.83 -22.70 -20.85
C CYS A 491 -21.15 -22.16 -20.29
N ARG A 492 -21.11 -21.48 -19.14
CA ARG A 492 -22.30 -20.86 -18.53
C ARG A 492 -22.98 -19.85 -19.47
N ARG A 493 -22.22 -19.12 -20.30
CA ARG A 493 -22.78 -18.19 -21.29
C ARG A 493 -23.45 -18.89 -22.46
N LEU A 494 -22.91 -20.02 -22.94
CA LEU A 494 -23.51 -20.79 -24.03
C LEU A 494 -24.89 -21.33 -23.65
N GLU A 495 -25.05 -21.78 -22.40
CA GLU A 495 -26.37 -22.19 -21.89
C GLU A 495 -27.38 -21.03 -21.81
N LYS A 496 -26.91 -19.78 -21.74
CA LYS A 496 -27.76 -18.57 -21.83
C LYS A 496 -28.24 -18.35 -23.26
N GLY A 497 -27.34 -18.48 -24.24
CA GLY A 497 -27.62 -18.22 -25.66
C GLY A 497 -28.50 -19.29 -26.30
N ALA A 498 -28.41 -20.53 -25.84
CA ALA A 498 -29.22 -21.65 -26.35
C ALA A 498 -30.70 -21.63 -25.90
N LYS A 499 -31.08 -20.71 -25.00
CA LYS A 499 -32.44 -20.58 -24.44
C LYS A 499 -33.18 -19.30 -24.93
N VAL A 500 -32.64 -18.59 -25.91
CA VAL A 500 -33.25 -17.39 -26.51
C VAL A 500 -33.97 -17.75 -27.81
#